data_AF-A0ABD6DYE6-F1
#
_entry.id   AF-A0ABD6DYE6-F1
#
_cell.length_a   1.000
_cell.length_b   1.000
_cell.length_c   1.000
_cell.angle_alpha   90.00
_cell.angle_beta   90.00
_cell.angle_gamma   90.00
#
_symmetry.space_group_name_H-M   'P 1'
#
loop_
_entity.id
_entity.type
_entity.pdbx_description
1 polymer ?
#
loop_
_entity_poly.entity_id
_entity_poly.type
_entity_poly.pdbx_seq_one_letter_code
_entity_poly.pdbx_strand_id
1 'polypeptide(L)'
;MNDEQGPVDGADRRAGAEDRSVDVENRFGRDESDADSADPYDVDLPAGWTARCSDRTTVYENDAGDHRVRVVEFSKGLSLYWWVDVFDRDDGEWRRREVGLGDSYTDPDRAAAEVEAYLSAVAGGAAAGSG
;
A
#
# COMPACT_ATOMS: atom_id res chain seq x y z
N MET A 1 -25.66 68.46 25.61
CA MET A 1 -25.17 67.20 26.18
C MET A 1 -26.05 66.10 25.62
N ASN A 2 -25.44 65.28 24.76
CA ASN A 2 -25.75 63.91 24.36
C ASN A 2 -27.09 63.60 23.68
N ASP A 3 -26.95 63.46 22.36
CA ASP A 3 -27.81 62.81 21.38
C ASP A 3 -28.20 61.37 21.75
N GLU A 4 -29.43 61.01 21.39
CA GLU A 4 -30.05 59.70 21.48
C GLU A 4 -29.26 58.63 20.68
N GLN A 5 -28.89 57.54 21.36
CA GLN A 5 -28.47 56.29 20.72
C GLN A 5 -29.33 55.14 21.22
N GLY A 6 -30.14 54.59 20.33
CA GLY A 6 -30.59 53.19 20.30
C GLY A 6 -30.47 52.69 18.85
N PRO A 7 -30.46 51.38 18.56
CA PRO A 7 -30.84 50.26 19.42
C PRO A 7 -29.71 49.25 19.72
N VAL A 8 -29.87 48.54 20.85
CA VAL A 8 -29.11 47.34 21.21
C VAL A 8 -29.82 46.11 20.65
N ASP A 9 -29.45 45.69 19.44
CA ASP A 9 -29.84 44.38 18.90
C ASP A 9 -28.80 43.32 19.29
N GLY A 10 -29.04 42.72 20.45
CA GLY A 10 -28.39 41.48 20.87
C GLY A 10 -29.24 40.28 20.48
N ALA A 11 -28.77 39.51 19.49
CA ALA A 11 -29.13 38.10 19.34
C ALA A 11 -28.04 37.34 18.57
N ASP A 12 -27.20 36.67 19.35
CA ASP A 12 -26.50 35.42 19.10
C ASP A 12 -26.72 34.72 17.73
N ARG A 13 -25.65 34.60 16.94
CA ARG A 13 -25.40 33.42 16.09
C ARG A 13 -23.94 33.34 15.64
N ARG A 14 -23.21 32.49 16.38
CA ARG A 14 -22.14 31.55 15.97
C ARG A 14 -21.30 31.82 14.72
N ALA A 15 -19.99 31.67 14.94
CA ALA A 15 -18.99 31.02 14.08
C ALA A 15 -18.66 31.78 12.78
N GLY A 16 -17.40 31.93 12.39
CA GLY A 16 -16.13 31.46 12.90
C GLY A 16 -15.07 32.20 12.11
N ALA A 17 -13.92 32.40 12.73
CA ALA A 17 -12.71 32.77 12.02
C ALA A 17 -12.42 31.75 10.89
N GLU A 18 -11.46 32.12 10.05
CA GLU A 18 -10.73 31.28 9.10
C GLU A 18 -11.13 31.46 7.63
N ASP A 19 -10.82 32.66 7.13
CA ASP A 19 -10.23 32.79 5.79
C ASP A 19 -8.85 32.12 5.82
N ARG A 20 -8.88 30.79 5.73
CA ARG A 20 -7.74 29.96 5.36
C ARG A 20 -8.22 29.17 4.18
N SER A 21 -7.99 29.73 3.00
CA SER A 21 -7.80 28.96 1.77
C SER A 21 -6.79 27.87 2.09
N VAL A 22 -7.26 26.73 2.56
CA VAL A 22 -6.44 25.53 2.66
C VAL A 22 -6.32 25.05 1.23
N ASP A 23 -5.13 25.25 0.67
CA ASP A 23 -4.67 24.60 -0.54
C ASP A 23 -4.98 23.10 -0.42
N VAL A 24 -6.11 22.68 -0.99
CA VAL A 24 -6.59 21.31 -1.04
C VAL A 24 -5.86 20.54 -2.16
N GLU A 25 -4.56 20.79 -2.31
CA GLU A 25 -3.72 20.11 -3.30
C GLU A 25 -2.42 19.56 -2.70
N ASN A 26 -2.27 19.56 -1.37
CA ASN A 26 -1.07 19.02 -0.73
C ASN A 26 -1.35 18.04 0.44
N ARG A 27 -2.50 17.33 0.41
CA ARG A 27 -2.77 16.20 1.34
C ARG A 27 -2.18 14.87 0.90
N PHE A 28 -1.43 14.84 -0.20
CA PHE A 28 -0.36 13.86 -0.36
C PHE A 28 0.85 14.45 0.33
N GLY A 29 0.70 14.62 1.65
CA GLY A 29 1.80 14.88 2.54
C GLY A 29 2.83 13.81 2.25
N ARG A 30 3.87 14.26 1.57
CA ARG A 30 5.18 13.66 1.44
C ARG A 30 5.72 13.47 2.86
N ASP A 31 5.14 12.50 3.55
CA ASP A 31 5.59 11.86 4.76
C ASP A 31 5.55 10.35 4.48
N GLU A 32 5.98 9.95 3.29
CA GLU A 32 6.60 8.64 3.12
C GLU A 32 8.03 8.83 3.61
N SER A 33 8.15 9.03 4.94
CA SER A 33 9.38 8.71 5.63
C SER A 33 9.81 7.35 5.09
N ASP A 34 11.06 7.22 4.66
CA ASP A 34 11.80 5.97 4.47
C ASP A 34 11.51 5.00 5.63
N ALA A 35 10.34 4.38 5.61
CA ALA A 35 10.11 3.12 6.23
C ALA A 35 10.88 2.19 5.31
N ASP A 36 12.17 2.06 5.61
CA ASP A 36 12.82 0.78 5.80
C ASP A 36 11.87 -0.06 6.68
N SER A 37 10.73 -0.42 6.12
CA SER A 37 9.67 -1.19 6.74
C SER A 37 10.16 -2.59 6.47
N ALA A 38 11.10 -3.02 7.33
CA ALA A 38 11.71 -4.33 7.31
C ALA A 38 10.64 -5.33 6.89
N ASP A 39 10.93 -6.07 5.82
CA ASP A 39 9.95 -6.96 5.23
C ASP A 39 9.39 -7.88 6.32
N PRO A 40 8.08 -7.85 6.63
CA PRO A 40 7.53 -8.58 7.76
C PRO A 40 7.58 -10.10 7.57
N TYR A 41 7.88 -10.55 6.35
CA TYR A 41 7.99 -11.95 5.97
C TYR A 41 9.45 -12.41 5.80
N ASP A 42 10.43 -11.51 5.98
CA ASP A 42 11.87 -11.73 5.80
C ASP A 42 12.21 -12.46 4.47
N VAL A 43 11.49 -12.10 3.40
CA VAL A 43 11.62 -12.68 2.06
C VAL A 43 12.96 -12.28 1.44
N ASP A 44 13.71 -13.28 0.99
CA ASP A 44 14.95 -13.08 0.23
C ASP A 44 14.64 -12.43 -1.16
N LEU A 45 14.84 -11.12 -1.26
CA LEU A 45 14.58 -10.37 -2.50
C LEU A 45 15.74 -10.52 -3.50
N PRO A 46 15.47 -10.94 -4.75
CA PRO A 46 16.48 -10.90 -5.80
C PRO A 46 16.90 -9.46 -6.14
N ALA A 47 18.05 -9.29 -6.77
CA ALA A 47 18.49 -7.99 -7.25
C ALA A 47 17.46 -7.36 -8.21
N GLY A 48 17.18 -6.07 -8.02
CA GLY A 48 16.18 -5.35 -8.82
C GLY A 48 14.74 -5.56 -8.34
N TRP A 49 14.54 -6.03 -7.11
CA TRP A 49 13.24 -6.11 -6.46
C TRP A 49 13.18 -5.18 -5.26
N THR A 50 11.98 -4.67 -5.00
CA THR A 50 11.69 -3.82 -3.84
C THR A 50 10.50 -4.35 -3.09
N ALA A 51 10.55 -4.30 -1.76
CA ALA A 51 9.41 -4.56 -0.88
C ALA A 51 8.82 -3.23 -0.40
N ARG A 52 7.48 -3.16 -0.41
CA ARG A 52 6.71 -2.05 0.16
C ARG A 52 5.67 -2.63 1.12
N CYS A 53 5.79 -2.29 2.39
CA CYS A 53 4.93 -2.80 3.45
C CYS A 53 3.99 -1.69 3.91
N SER A 54 2.69 -1.98 4.01
CA SER A 54 1.66 -1.06 4.49
C SER A 54 0.61 -1.82 5.29
N ASP A 55 0.56 -1.53 6.60
CA ASP A 55 -0.37 -2.10 7.60
C ASP A 55 -0.46 -3.63 7.64
N ARG A 56 -1.13 -4.24 6.65
CA ARG A 56 -1.40 -5.67 6.49
C ARG A 56 -1.16 -6.17 5.07
N THR A 57 -0.59 -5.33 4.22
CA THR A 57 -0.29 -5.65 2.84
C THR A 57 1.20 -5.43 2.60
N THR A 58 1.87 -6.45 2.11
CA THR A 58 3.22 -6.34 1.58
C THR A 58 3.19 -6.51 0.08
N VAL A 59 3.88 -5.65 -0.64
CA VAL A 59 3.98 -5.69 -2.09
C VAL A 59 5.45 -5.82 -2.48
N TYR A 60 5.77 -6.83 -3.27
CA TYR A 60 7.06 -7.01 -3.90
C TYR A 60 6.92 -6.65 -5.38
N GLU A 61 7.78 -5.79 -5.89
CA GLU A 61 7.72 -5.33 -7.27
C GLU A 61 9.13 -5.31 -7.86
N ASN A 62 9.26 -5.75 -9.11
CA ASN A 62 10.52 -5.65 -9.83
C ASN A 62 10.73 -4.24 -10.40
N ASP A 63 11.98 -3.81 -10.54
CA ASP A 63 12.34 -2.50 -11.09
C ASP A 63 11.89 -2.31 -12.55
N ALA A 64 11.76 -3.41 -13.30
CA ALA A 64 11.26 -3.38 -14.67
C ALA A 64 9.73 -3.13 -14.74
N GLY A 65 9.02 -3.29 -13.62
CA GLY A 65 7.60 -2.94 -13.48
C GLY A 65 6.64 -3.87 -14.23
N ASP A 66 7.08 -5.08 -14.54
CA ASP A 66 6.33 -6.14 -15.23
C ASP A 66 5.87 -7.27 -14.30
N HIS A 67 6.47 -7.40 -13.11
CA HIS A 67 6.09 -8.40 -12.13
C HIS A 67 5.87 -7.79 -10.76
N ARG A 68 4.78 -8.20 -10.12
CA ARG A 68 4.42 -7.78 -8.78
C ARG A 68 3.80 -8.93 -7.99
N VAL A 69 4.16 -9.06 -6.73
CA VAL A 69 3.56 -9.99 -5.78
C VAL A 69 2.95 -9.18 -4.64
N ARG A 70 1.78 -9.57 -4.15
CA ARG A 70 1.10 -8.92 -3.04
C ARG A 70 0.72 -9.96 -2.01
N VAL A 71 1.20 -9.79 -0.79
CA VAL A 71 0.76 -10.55 0.39
C VAL A 71 -0.24 -9.72 1.16
N VAL A 72 -1.41 -10.26 1.46
CA VAL A 72 -2.45 -9.61 2.25
C VAL A 72 -2.74 -10.46 3.48
N GLU A 73 -2.46 -9.91 4.65
CA GLU A 73 -2.84 -10.47 5.93
C GLU A 73 -4.28 -10.10 6.28
N PHE A 74 -5.08 -11.10 6.65
CA PHE A 74 -6.44 -10.90 7.12
C PHE A 74 -6.82 -11.93 8.19
N SER A 75 -7.66 -11.49 9.12
CA SER A 75 -8.15 -12.34 10.21
C SER A 75 -9.57 -12.84 9.91
N LYS A 76 -9.82 -14.14 10.12
CA LYS A 76 -11.14 -14.75 10.02
C LYS A 76 -11.43 -15.51 11.32
N GLY A 77 -12.32 -14.93 12.15
CA GLY A 77 -12.56 -15.41 13.51
C GLY A 77 -11.37 -15.12 14.42
N LEU A 78 -10.82 -16.16 15.06
CA LEU A 78 -9.64 -16.08 15.94
C LEU A 78 -8.34 -16.50 15.23
N SER A 79 -8.40 -16.72 13.92
CA SER A 79 -7.25 -17.19 13.13
C SER A 79 -6.83 -16.14 12.12
N LEU A 80 -5.53 -16.05 11.90
CA LEU A 80 -4.89 -15.18 10.92
C LEU A 80 -4.63 -15.97 9.63
N TYR A 81 -4.74 -15.29 8.50
CA TYR A 81 -4.60 -15.86 7.17
C TYR A 81 -3.84 -14.91 6.25
N TRP A 82 -3.18 -15.48 5.25
CA TRP A 82 -2.44 -14.73 4.24
C TRP A 82 -2.91 -15.11 2.85
N TRP A 83 -3.19 -14.11 2.03
CA TRP A 83 -3.38 -14.26 0.60
C TRP A 83 -2.14 -13.79 -0.14
N VAL A 84 -1.69 -14.57 -1.11
CA VAL A 84 -0.59 -14.20 -2.00
C VAL A 84 -1.17 -14.09 -3.40
N ASP A 85 -1.10 -12.88 -3.94
CA ASP A 85 -1.52 -12.54 -5.28
C ASP A 85 -0.32 -12.19 -6.14
N VAL A 86 -0.18 -12.88 -7.26
CA VAL A 86 0.82 -12.53 -8.26
C VAL A 86 0.17 -11.74 -9.38
N PHE A 87 0.87 -10.72 -9.85
CA PHE A 87 0.49 -9.88 -10.97
C PHE A 87 1.62 -9.87 -11.99
N ASP A 88 1.25 -10.07 -13.24
CA ASP A 88 2.08 -9.75 -14.39
C ASP A 88 1.50 -8.52 -15.09
N ARG A 89 2.36 -7.76 -15.75
CA ARG A 89 1.94 -6.62 -16.55
C ARG A 89 1.80 -7.03 -18.01
N ASP A 90 0.57 -6.97 -18.50
CA ASP A 90 0.21 -7.31 -19.88
C ASP A 90 -0.53 -6.11 -20.50
N ASP A 91 -0.06 -5.65 -21.66
CA ASP A 91 -0.57 -4.47 -22.38
C ASP A 91 -0.68 -3.19 -21.50
N GLY A 92 0.25 -3.04 -20.54
CA GLY A 92 0.26 -1.91 -19.60
C GLY A 92 -0.71 -2.03 -18.42
N GLU A 93 -1.55 -3.07 -18.40
CA GLU A 93 -2.47 -3.40 -17.32
C GLU A 93 -1.89 -4.48 -16.41
N TRP A 94 -2.20 -4.42 -15.10
CA TRP A 94 -1.86 -5.48 -14.18
C TRP A 94 -2.87 -6.62 -14.29
N ARG A 95 -2.41 -7.80 -14.74
CA ARG A 95 -3.19 -9.03 -14.78
C ARG A 95 -2.79 -9.91 -13.61
N ARG A 96 -3.77 -10.26 -12.78
CA ARG A 96 -3.56 -11.22 -11.70
C ARG A 96 -3.35 -12.60 -12.31
N ARG A 97 -2.20 -13.19 -12.03
CA ARG A 97 -1.87 -14.56 -12.43
C ARG A 97 -2.31 -15.52 -11.34
N GLU A 98 -3.11 -16.50 -11.71
CA GLU A 98 -3.38 -17.66 -10.84
C GLU A 98 -2.15 -18.59 -10.83
N VAL A 99 -1.06 -18.19 -10.18
CA VAL A 99 0.10 -19.07 -9.90
C VAL A 99 -0.02 -19.64 -8.49
N GLY A 100 -1.18 -20.24 -8.18
CA GLY A 100 -1.59 -20.44 -6.79
C GLY A 100 -1.76 -19.06 -6.10
N LEU A 101 -2.76 -18.77 -5.28
CA LEU A 101 -3.59 -19.62 -4.49
C LEU A 101 -4.95 -18.95 -4.36
N GLY A 102 -5.98 -19.63 -4.85
CA GLY A 102 -7.32 -19.47 -4.29
C GLY A 102 -7.40 -19.93 -2.83
N ASP A 103 -6.30 -20.41 -2.26
CA ASP A 103 -6.15 -20.85 -0.88
C ASP A 103 -5.44 -19.79 -0.03
N SER A 104 -6.10 -19.43 1.07
CA SER A 104 -5.50 -18.67 2.14
C SER A 104 -4.51 -19.55 2.92
N TYR A 105 -3.29 -19.07 3.13
CA TYR A 105 -2.37 -19.71 4.06
C TYR A 105 -2.77 -19.46 5.50
N THR A 106 -2.51 -20.43 6.37
CA THR A 106 -2.64 -20.31 7.82
C THR A 106 -1.29 -20.13 8.52
N ASP A 107 -0.20 -20.03 7.75
CA ASP A 107 1.17 -19.96 8.22
C ASP A 107 1.93 -18.91 7.37
N PRO A 108 2.57 -17.91 8.01
CA PRO A 108 3.23 -16.81 7.30
C PRO A 108 4.52 -17.26 6.61
N ASP A 109 5.29 -18.17 7.21
CA ASP A 109 6.52 -18.71 6.61
C ASP A 109 6.23 -19.48 5.32
N ARG A 110 5.11 -20.22 5.28
CA ARG A 110 4.63 -20.85 4.05
C ARG A 110 4.25 -19.84 2.98
N ALA A 111 3.60 -18.74 3.34
CA ALA A 111 3.28 -17.68 2.39
C ALA A 111 4.58 -17.03 1.85
N ALA A 112 5.56 -16.77 2.71
CA ALA A 112 6.86 -16.21 2.37
C ALA A 112 7.64 -17.12 1.41
N ALA A 113 7.76 -18.41 1.72
CA ALA A 113 8.49 -19.37 0.88
C ALA A 113 7.92 -19.47 -0.55
N GLU A 114 6.61 -19.31 -0.70
CA GLU A 114 5.94 -19.34 -2.01
C GLU A 114 6.18 -18.04 -2.79
N VAL A 115 6.24 -16.90 -2.10
CA VAL A 115 6.73 -15.64 -2.68
C VAL A 115 8.16 -15.80 -3.16
N GLU A 116 9.07 -16.27 -2.31
CA GLU A 116 10.49 -16.46 -2.64
C GLU A 116 10.68 -17.40 -3.84
N ALA A 117 9.96 -18.51 -3.88
CA ALA A 117 9.98 -19.44 -5.00
C ALA A 117 9.57 -18.75 -6.31
N TYR A 118 8.52 -17.91 -6.27
CA TYR A 118 8.09 -17.12 -7.42
C TYR A 118 9.14 -16.08 -7.83
N LEU A 119 9.66 -15.30 -6.88
CA LEU A 119 10.68 -14.28 -7.15
C LEU A 119 11.94 -14.89 -7.77
N SER A 120 12.38 -16.04 -7.24
CA SER A 120 13.51 -16.80 -7.76
C SER A 120 13.25 -17.34 -9.17
N ALA A 121 12.04 -17.86 -9.43
CA ALA A 121 11.66 -18.33 -10.77
C ALA A 121 11.63 -17.20 -11.80
N VAL A 122 11.13 -16.02 -11.44
CA VAL A 122 11.11 -14.84 -12.31
C VAL A 122 12.52 -14.33 -12.55
N ALA A 123 13.35 -14.21 -11.51
CA ALA A 123 14.74 -13.77 -11.65
C ALA A 123 15.57 -14.75 -12.50
N GLY A 124 15.39 -16.05 -12.30
CA GLY A 124 16.04 -17.10 -13.09
C GLY A 124 15.53 -17.18 -14.54
N GLY A 125 14.23 -16.93 -14.76
CA GLY A 125 13.62 -16.87 -16.10
C GLY A 125 14.03 -15.63 -16.89
N ALA A 126 14.13 -14.47 -16.24
CA ALA A 126 14.62 -13.23 -16.85
C ALA A 126 16.08 -13.36 -17.33
N ALA A 127 16.91 -14.11 -16.60
CA ALA A 127 18.29 -14.41 -17.02
C ALA A 127 18.37 -15.33 -18.26
N ALA A 128 17.34 -16.14 -18.53
CA ALA A 128 17.31 -17.07 -19.67
C ALA A 128 16.75 -16.46 -20.98
N GLY A 129 16.16 -15.26 -20.93
CA GLY A 129 15.55 -14.58 -22.08
C GLY A 129 16.47 -13.66 -22.89
N SER A 130 17.76 -13.57 -22.54
CA SER A 130 18.75 -12.76 -23.25
C SER A 130 19.70 -13.67 -24.06
N GLY A 131 19.26 -14.12 -25.24
CA GLY A 131 20.06 -14.92 -26.17
C GLY A 131 19.75 -14.57 -27.61
#